data_AF-A0A4R4ZQ11-F1
#
_entry.id   AF-A0A4R4ZQ11-F1
#
_cell.length_a   1.000
_cell.length_b   1.000
_cell.length_c   1.000
_cell.angle_alpha   90.00
_cell.angle_beta   90.00
_cell.angle_gamma   90.00
#
_symmetry.space_group_name_H-M   'P 1'
#
loop_
_entity.id
_entity.type
_entity.pdbx_description
1 polymer ?
#
loop_
_entity_poly.entity_id
_entity_poly.type
_entity_poly.pdbx_seq_one_letter_code
_entity_poly.pdbx_strand_id
1 'polypeptide(L)'
;MTAPLTNAEENPHAGKGSSVLLDIGDGVGAIVVTLPAELEDAEIERRPAGWASPEVVAHGHGHGHGHGPGEHSHRYPHVAVVPRPSPEGETVYSAVFFDVPEGSYELYVMPDGPVQLTVNVVSGEVTEADWPQ
;
A
#
# COMPACT_ATOMS: atom_id res chain seq x y z
N MET A 1 18.93 5.05 -24.31
CA MET A 1 19.20 4.28 -23.07
C MET A 1 18.35 4.94 -22.00
N THR A 2 17.18 4.39 -21.73
CA THR A 2 16.23 4.94 -20.75
C THR A 2 16.68 4.45 -19.38
N ALA A 3 16.99 5.36 -18.46
CA ALA A 3 17.24 4.98 -17.07
C ALA A 3 15.96 4.33 -16.49
N PRO A 4 16.07 3.33 -15.60
CA PRO A 4 14.90 2.88 -14.86
C PRO A 4 14.32 4.09 -14.11
N LEU A 5 13.01 4.30 -14.24
CA LEU A 5 12.31 5.29 -13.43
C LEU A 5 12.54 4.92 -11.97
N THR A 6 12.87 5.93 -11.16
CA THR A 6 13.01 5.71 -9.72
C THR A 6 11.64 5.41 -9.12
N ASN A 7 11.55 4.57 -8.10
CA ASN A 7 10.28 4.19 -7.45
C ASN A 7 9.43 5.40 -7.00
N ALA A 8 10.08 6.54 -6.75
CA ALA A 8 9.44 7.83 -6.44
C ALA A 8 8.63 8.43 -7.62
N GLU A 9 8.91 8.04 -8.86
CA GLU A 9 8.19 8.47 -10.06
C GLU A 9 6.92 7.64 -10.31
N GLU A 10 6.89 6.38 -9.85
CA GLU A 10 5.71 5.51 -9.95
C GLU A 10 4.70 5.73 -8.81
N ASN A 11 5.16 6.21 -7.64
CA ASN A 11 4.29 6.68 -6.56
C ASN A 11 4.50 8.18 -6.27
N PRO A 12 3.91 9.09 -7.07
CA PRO A 12 4.11 10.54 -6.96
C PRO A 12 3.63 11.15 -5.63
N HIS A 13 2.92 10.39 -4.79
CA HIS A 13 2.45 10.78 -3.46
C HIS A 13 3.30 10.22 -2.32
N ALA A 14 4.20 9.27 -2.57
CA ALA A 14 5.05 8.69 -1.53
C ALA A 14 6.04 9.72 -0.95
N GLY A 15 6.58 10.62 -1.77
CA GLY A 15 7.69 11.51 -1.39
C GLY A 15 7.41 13.02 -1.36
N LYS A 16 6.16 13.48 -1.52
CA LYS A 16 5.85 14.92 -1.59
C LYS A 16 5.40 15.50 -0.25
N GLY A 17 6.38 15.91 0.55
CA GLY A 17 6.21 16.90 1.63
C GLY A 17 6.04 16.34 3.04
N SER A 18 6.47 17.13 4.03
CA SER A 18 6.40 16.84 5.48
C SER A 18 4.99 16.65 6.03
N SER A 19 3.95 16.83 5.21
CA SER A 19 2.56 16.59 5.54
C SER A 19 1.76 16.25 4.27
N VAL A 20 1.04 15.13 4.31
CA VAL A 20 0.07 14.76 3.29
C VAL A 20 -1.32 15.04 3.87
N LEU A 21 -2.14 15.81 3.16
CA LEU A 21 -3.55 15.93 3.51
C LEU A 21 -4.27 14.68 2.99
N LEU A 22 -4.84 13.90 3.90
CA LEU A 22 -5.70 12.79 3.55
C LEU A 22 -7.15 13.27 3.59
N ASP A 23 -7.85 13.10 2.47
CA ASP A 23 -9.30 13.22 2.45
C ASP A 23 -9.87 11.92 2.98
N ILE A 24 -10.40 11.95 4.20
CA ILE A 24 -11.03 10.81 4.83
C ILE A 24 -12.52 11.11 4.91
N GLY A 25 -13.24 10.69 3.87
CA GLY A 25 -14.69 10.86 3.73
C GLY A 25 -15.50 9.70 4.31
N ASP A 26 -16.80 9.70 4.02
CA ASP A 26 -17.70 8.61 4.39
C ASP A 26 -17.38 7.32 3.62
N GLY A 27 -17.21 6.22 4.35
CA GLY A 27 -16.93 4.88 3.83
C GLY A 27 -15.45 4.57 3.58
N VAL A 28 -14.54 5.52 3.80
CA VAL A 28 -13.10 5.35 3.57
C VAL A 28 -12.27 5.82 4.76
N GLY A 29 -11.13 5.19 4.95
CA GLY A 29 -10.12 5.48 5.96
C GLY A 29 -8.73 5.56 5.34
N ALA A 30 -7.71 5.59 6.18
CA ALA A 30 -6.31 5.50 5.77
C ALA A 30 -5.54 4.49 6.61
N ILE A 31 -4.42 4.00 6.08
CA ILE A 31 -3.48 3.17 6.84
C ILE A 31 -2.10 3.83 6.77
N VAL A 32 -1.49 4.04 7.93
CA VAL A 32 -0.08 4.42 8.07
C VAL A 32 0.62 3.31 8.82
N VAL A 33 1.60 2.68 8.17
CA VAL A 33 2.40 1.63 8.77
C VAL A 33 3.81 2.15 9.00
N THR A 34 4.33 1.99 10.22
CA THR A 34 5.74 2.20 10.54
C THR A 34 6.50 0.89 10.30
N LEU A 35 7.59 0.94 9.55
CA LEU A 35 8.38 -0.23 9.15
C LEU A 35 9.85 -0.09 9.56
N PRO A 36 10.60 -1.21 9.68
CA PRO A 36 12.04 -1.16 9.84
C PRO A 36 12.73 -0.59 8.59
N ALA A 37 13.86 0.09 8.81
CA ALA A 37 14.69 0.67 7.75
C ALA A 37 15.19 -0.35 6.71
N GLU A 38 15.29 -1.62 7.09
CA GLU A 38 15.69 -2.72 6.22
C GLU A 38 14.70 -3.00 5.08
N LEU A 39 13.47 -2.48 5.22
CA LEU A 39 12.44 -2.55 4.20
C LEU A 39 12.36 -1.28 3.35
N GLU A 40 13.34 -0.36 3.43
CA GLU A 40 13.44 0.76 2.49
C GLU A 40 13.33 0.26 1.04
N ASP A 41 12.53 0.96 0.22
CA ASP A 41 12.20 0.62 -1.16
C ASP A 41 11.43 -0.69 -1.37
N ALA A 42 11.24 -1.51 -0.32
CA ALA A 42 10.36 -2.67 -0.41
C ALA A 42 8.90 -2.22 -0.55
N GLU A 43 8.09 -3.03 -1.22
CA GLU A 43 6.69 -2.72 -1.45
C GLU A 43 5.79 -3.55 -0.54
N ILE A 44 4.84 -2.88 0.09
CA ILE A 44 3.82 -3.52 0.93
C ILE A 44 2.54 -3.58 0.12
N GLU A 45 2.02 -4.79 -0.13
CA GLU A 45 0.72 -4.99 -0.77
C GLU A 45 -0.36 -5.20 0.28
N ARG A 46 -1.54 -4.61 0.03
CA ARG A 46 -2.70 -4.68 0.93
C ARG A 46 -3.85 -5.42 0.24
N ARG A 47 -4.26 -6.56 0.80
CA ARG A 47 -5.43 -7.32 0.33
C ARG A 47 -6.53 -7.39 1.41
N PRO A 48 -7.81 -7.57 1.04
CA PRO A 48 -8.86 -7.86 2.02
C PRO A 48 -8.55 -9.12 2.82
N ALA A 49 -8.78 -9.08 4.13
CA ALA A 49 -8.54 -10.22 5.01
C ALA A 49 -9.49 -11.39 4.69
N GLY A 50 -9.01 -12.63 4.87
CA GLY A 50 -9.80 -13.82 4.56
C GLY A 50 -10.03 -14.07 3.07
N TRP A 51 -9.37 -13.30 2.18
CA TRP A 51 -9.33 -13.61 0.75
C TRP A 51 -8.44 -14.83 0.50
N ALA A 52 -8.99 -16.03 0.69
CA ALA A 52 -8.49 -17.20 0.01
C ALA A 52 -8.64 -16.95 -1.49
N SER A 53 -7.55 -17.04 -2.26
CA SER A 53 -7.54 -16.89 -3.72
C SER A 53 -8.83 -17.45 -4.32
N PRO A 54 -9.63 -16.68 -5.09
CA PRO A 54 -10.79 -17.25 -5.75
C PRO A 54 -10.26 -18.36 -6.64
N GLU A 55 -10.59 -19.60 -6.28
CA GLU A 55 -10.52 -20.73 -7.16
C GLU A 55 -11.32 -20.32 -8.41
N VAL A 56 -10.60 -20.00 -9.49
CA VAL A 56 -11.04 -19.76 -10.87
C VAL A 56 -12.56 -19.79 -11.12
N VAL A 57 -13.28 -18.74 -10.75
CA VAL A 57 -14.61 -18.46 -11.32
C VAL A 57 -14.42 -17.54 -12.52
N ALA A 58 -14.15 -18.16 -13.67
CA ALA A 58 -14.17 -17.48 -14.96
C ALA A 58 -15.60 -17.13 -15.34
N HIS A 59 -16.09 -15.92 -15.04
CA HIS A 59 -17.33 -15.38 -15.65
C HIS A 59 -17.34 -13.84 -15.75
N GLY A 60 -17.18 -13.33 -16.96
CA GLY A 60 -18.05 -12.27 -17.50
C GLY A 60 -17.68 -10.79 -17.34
N HIS A 61 -17.03 -10.26 -18.39
CA HIS A 61 -17.11 -8.90 -18.99
C HIS A 61 -17.39 -7.65 -18.11
N GLY A 62 -16.39 -6.76 -18.05
CA GLY A 62 -16.56 -5.32 -17.79
C GLY A 62 -15.46 -4.52 -18.49
N HIS A 63 -15.84 -3.60 -19.39
CA HIS A 63 -14.94 -2.77 -20.20
C HIS A 63 -14.10 -1.78 -19.36
N GLY A 64 -12.79 -1.76 -19.56
CA GLY A 64 -11.86 -0.74 -19.03
C GLY A 64 -10.48 -0.85 -19.70
N HIS A 65 -9.90 0.28 -20.11
CA HIS A 65 -8.79 0.39 -21.06
C HIS A 65 -7.40 0.03 -20.50
N GLY A 66 -6.55 -0.64 -21.32
CA GLY A 66 -5.11 -0.32 -21.39
C GLY A 66 -4.08 -1.39 -20.96
N HIS A 67 -3.27 -1.83 -21.95
CA HIS A 67 -1.85 -2.26 -21.90
C HIS A 67 -1.47 -3.75 -21.64
N GLY A 68 -1.00 -4.42 -22.72
CA GLY A 68 0.21 -5.26 -22.79
C GLY A 68 0.29 -6.63 -22.07
N PRO A 69 0.60 -7.75 -22.76
CA PRO A 69 0.89 -9.03 -22.11
C PRO A 69 2.38 -9.12 -21.75
N GLY A 70 2.75 -8.96 -20.48
CA GLY A 70 4.15 -9.21 -20.09
C GLY A 70 4.69 -8.67 -18.77
N GLU A 71 3.90 -8.05 -17.90
CA GLU A 71 4.39 -7.53 -16.61
C GLU A 71 3.47 -7.97 -15.47
N HIS A 72 4.06 -8.33 -14.33
CA HIS A 72 3.41 -8.87 -13.15
C HIS A 72 2.18 -8.02 -12.79
N SER A 73 0.98 -8.52 -13.07
CA SER A 73 -0.25 -7.80 -12.78
C SER A 73 -0.46 -7.83 -11.26
N HIS A 74 0.08 -6.84 -10.55
CA HIS A 74 -0.15 -6.64 -9.12
C HIS A 74 -1.65 -6.57 -8.89
N ARG A 75 -2.19 -7.58 -8.20
CA ARG A 75 -3.64 -7.80 -8.09
C ARG A 75 -4.26 -6.82 -7.10
N TYR A 76 -3.48 -6.31 -6.15
CA TYR A 76 -3.96 -5.41 -5.12
C TYR A 76 -3.10 -4.13 -5.03
N PRO A 77 -3.65 -3.06 -4.43
CA PRO A 77 -2.89 -1.84 -4.21
C PRO A 77 -1.66 -2.12 -3.33
N HIS A 78 -0.52 -1.58 -3.75
CA HIS A 78 0.73 -1.64 -3.01
C HIS A 78 1.36 -0.25 -2.94
N VAL A 79 2.22 -0.05 -1.94
CA VAL A 79 2.99 1.17 -1.77
C VAL A 79 4.40 0.83 -1.30
N ALA A 80 5.38 1.57 -1.79
CA ALA A 80 6.76 1.49 -1.32
C ALA A 80 6.89 2.04 0.11
N VAL A 81 7.80 1.44 0.88
CA VAL A 81 8.27 1.98 2.14
C VAL A 81 9.22 3.13 1.85
N VAL A 82 8.94 4.30 2.44
CA VAL A 82 9.75 5.50 2.22
C VAL A 82 10.25 6.09 3.54
N PRO A 83 11.48 6.61 3.58
CA PRO A 83 11.98 7.36 4.72
C PRO A 83 11.29 8.72 4.81
N ARG A 84 10.82 9.07 6.01
CA ARG A 84 10.17 10.35 6.32
C ARG A 84 10.81 10.98 7.56
N PRO A 85 11.11 12.28 7.55
CA PRO A 85 11.54 12.98 8.75
C PRO A 85 10.36 13.14 9.73
N SER A 86 10.55 12.73 10.98
CA SER A 86 9.60 13.01 12.06
C SER A 86 9.75 14.45 12.56
N PRO A 87 8.73 15.01 13.24
CA PRO A 87 8.84 16.31 13.91
C PRO A 87 9.98 16.38 14.93
N GLU A 88 10.41 15.22 15.47
CA GLU A 88 11.49 15.09 16.45
C GLU A 88 12.87 14.95 15.79
N GLY A 89 12.93 14.94 14.45
CA GLY A 89 14.17 14.86 13.67
C GLY A 89 14.67 13.44 13.42
N GLU A 90 13.93 12.41 13.84
CA GLU A 90 14.22 11.01 13.56
C GLU A 90 13.68 10.60 12.18
N THR A 91 14.34 9.66 11.50
CA THR A 91 13.82 9.09 10.26
C THR A 91 12.89 7.93 10.55
N VAL A 92 11.62 8.08 10.18
CA VAL A 92 10.59 7.05 10.26
C VAL A 92 10.38 6.48 8.86
N TYR A 93 10.48 5.17 8.72
CA TYR A 93 10.19 4.48 7.46
C TYR A 93 8.72 4.09 7.47
N SER A 94 7.96 4.51 6.48
CA SER A 94 6.53 4.24 6.46
C SER A 94 5.94 3.93 5.10
N ALA A 95 4.89 3.10 5.12
CA ALA A 95 4.01 2.80 4.01
C ALA A 95 2.64 3.43 4.29
N VAL A 96 2.12 4.21 3.33
CA VAL A 96 0.87 4.96 3.51
C VAL A 96 -0.14 4.58 2.44
N PHE A 97 -1.26 3.99 2.85
CA PHE A 97 -2.42 3.74 2.00
C PHE A 97 -3.49 4.80 2.27
N PHE A 98 -3.88 5.54 1.24
CA PHE A 98 -4.98 6.49 1.29
C PHE A 98 -6.23 5.90 0.62
N ASP A 99 -7.39 6.50 0.89
CA ASP A 99 -8.68 6.13 0.28
C ASP A 99 -8.99 4.63 0.41
N VAL A 100 -8.85 4.12 1.65
CA VAL A 100 -9.03 2.70 1.96
C VAL A 100 -10.48 2.44 2.35
N PRO A 101 -11.26 1.63 1.62
CA PRO A 101 -12.60 1.29 2.06
C PRO A 101 -12.60 0.67 3.46
N GLU A 102 -13.59 1.01 4.28
CA GLU A 102 -13.77 0.40 5.60
C GLU A 102 -13.75 -1.14 5.50
N GLY A 103 -13.00 -1.81 6.38
CA GLY A 103 -12.86 -3.25 6.34
C GLY A 103 -11.57 -3.78 6.96
N SER A 104 -11.41 -5.10 6.93
CA SER A 104 -10.22 -5.78 7.44
C SER A 104 -9.26 -6.13 6.30
N TYR A 105 -7.97 -5.87 6.51
CA TYR A 105 -6.93 -6.05 5.49
C TYR A 105 -5.72 -6.78 6.03
N GLU A 106 -5.12 -7.58 5.18
CA GLU A 106 -3.85 -8.28 5.38
C GLU A 106 -2.77 -7.57 4.55
N LEU A 107 -1.62 -7.32 5.18
CA LEU A 107 -0.47 -6.67 4.59
C LEU A 107 0.72 -7.63 4.59
N TYR A 108 1.46 -7.61 3.48
CA TYR A 108 2.67 -8.43 3.27
C TYR A 108 3.65 -7.71 2.36
N VAL A 109 4.92 -8.11 2.47
CA VAL A 109 5.99 -7.66 1.58
C VAL A 109 5.82 -8.35 0.23
N MET A 110 5.78 -7.58 -0.85
CA MET A 110 5.78 -8.12 -2.22
C MET A 110 7.12 -8.78 -2.58
N PRO A 111 7.13 -9.70 -3.57
CA PRO A 111 5.98 -10.16 -4.35
C PRO A 111 5.16 -11.29 -3.70
N ASP A 112 5.77 -12.11 -2.83
CA ASP A 112 5.16 -13.35 -2.31
C ASP A 112 5.41 -13.56 -0.81
N GLY A 113 5.56 -12.47 -0.04
CA GLY A 113 5.77 -12.54 1.40
C GLY A 113 4.57 -13.13 2.16
N PRO A 114 4.80 -13.74 3.34
CA PRO A 114 3.70 -14.13 4.21
C PRO A 114 2.94 -12.89 4.69
N VAL A 115 1.66 -13.06 5.06
CA VAL A 115 0.92 -12.02 5.79
C VAL A 115 1.64 -11.79 7.12
N GLN A 116 2.06 -10.54 7.32
CA GLN A 116 2.76 -10.13 8.54
C GLN A 116 1.85 -9.31 9.44
N LEU A 117 0.96 -8.50 8.86
CA LEU A 117 0.14 -7.57 9.60
C LEU A 117 -1.31 -7.63 9.15
N THR A 118 -2.24 -7.61 10.10
CA THR A 118 -3.68 -7.45 9.84
C THR A 118 -4.16 -6.18 10.51
N VAL A 119 -4.86 -5.33 9.75
CA VAL A 119 -5.41 -4.06 10.24
C VAL A 119 -6.90 -3.98 9.95
N ASN A 120 -7.63 -3.22 10.77
CA ASN A 120 -9.03 -2.89 10.52
C ASN A 120 -9.12 -1.39 10.25
N VAL A 121 -9.61 -1.04 9.07
CA VAL A 121 -9.83 0.34 8.65
C VAL A 121 -11.23 0.74 9.02
N VAL A 122 -11.35 1.85 9.72
CA VAL A 122 -12.62 2.49 10.06
C VAL A 122 -12.80 3.74 9.20
N SER A 123 -14.02 3.96 8.71
CA SER A 123 -14.36 5.16 7.95
C SER A 123 -14.07 6.43 8.76
N GLY A 124 -13.47 7.44 8.14
CA GLY A 124 -13.18 8.72 8.81
C GLY A 124 -11.91 8.71 9.67
N GLU A 125 -11.20 7.58 9.77
CA GLU A 125 -10.04 7.43 10.67
C GLU A 125 -8.74 7.05 9.94
N VAL A 126 -7.62 7.45 10.55
CA VAL A 126 -6.29 6.95 10.19
C VAL A 126 -5.98 5.75 11.08
N THR A 127 -5.78 4.59 10.47
CA THR A 127 -5.31 3.39 11.14
C THR A 127 -3.79 3.39 11.17
N GLU A 128 -3.21 3.63 12.34
CA GLU A 128 -1.77 3.54 12.56
C GLU A 128 -1.39 2.14 13.05
N ALA A 129 -0.30 1.58 12.53
CA ALA A 129 0.21 0.28 12.95
C ALA A 129 1.73 0.18 12.82
N ASP A 130 2.34 -0.62 13.68
CA ASP A 130 3.76 -0.97 13.60
C ASP A 130 3.94 -2.33 12.93
N TRP A 131 4.92 -2.42 12.03
CA TRP A 131 5.29 -3.68 11.40
C TRP A 131 5.94 -4.62 12.42
N PRO A 132 5.53 -5.90 12.49
CA PRO A 132 6.18 -6.87 13.38
C PRO A 132 7.66 -7.07 13.02
N GLN A 133 8.51 -7.15 14.05
CA GLN A 133 9.94 -7.47 13.93
C GLN A 133 10.20 -8.98 14.00
#